data_AF-A0A3C0TA36-F1
#
_entry.id   AF-A0A3C0TA36-F1
#
_cell.length_a   1.000
_cell.length_b   1.000
_cell.length_c   1.000
_cell.angle_alpha   90.00
_cell.angle_beta   90.00
_cell.angle_gamma   90.00
#
_symmetry.space_group_name_H-M   'P 1'
#
loop_
_entity.id
_entity.type
_entity.pdbx_description
1 polymer ?
#
loop_
_entity_poly.entity_id
_entity_poly.type
_entity_poly.pdbx_seq_one_letter_code
_entity_poly.pdbx_strand_id
1 'polypeptide(L)'
;DAIFRMASSTKAVLGVAAMIAVEEGLMSPNDPVSKYIPEFADMKVAVPVGPADGKVKSASKAKPKSKSKGKEIPAHRLVPVDTPVTIHHLLTHTSGLRSGGLGSKVDQVEPATADQTLAEYIPKLGKVPLDFQPGTQRAYSPITGLDVVARIIEIVTETPFNEFLQERVFNPLEMNNTYFRVPGEKQSKLVVITSSIKGKTNKKPKKAIQGSPRYFSASAGLSSSAEDYLHFQQMLLDDGEFFGRRVLSPESVKMMSSNQAANVPIYGLKARKGIGAGYTVSVTLDPKVA
;
A
#
# COMPACT_ATOMS: atom_id res chain seq x y z
N ASP A 1 25.57 6.23 -8.05
CA ASP A 1 24.64 6.85 -7.10
C ASP A 1 24.43 6.06 -5.82
N ALA A 2 24.12 6.79 -4.75
CA ALA A 2 23.71 6.21 -3.47
C ALA A 2 22.29 5.62 -3.60
N ILE A 3 22.04 4.50 -2.93
CA ILE A 3 20.76 3.77 -2.96
C ILE A 3 20.09 3.93 -1.60
N PHE A 4 18.83 4.39 -1.61
CA PHE A 4 18.05 4.67 -0.42
C PHE A 4 16.88 3.69 -0.31
N ARG A 5 16.52 3.34 0.92
CA ARG A 5 15.28 2.59 1.15
C ARG A 5 14.08 3.50 0.89
N MET A 6 13.24 3.16 -0.08
CA MET A 6 12.11 3.99 -0.47
C MET A 6 10.96 3.97 0.55
N ALA A 7 10.85 2.89 1.33
CA ALA A 7 9.71 2.66 2.20
C ALA A 7 8.39 2.93 1.46
N SER A 8 7.48 3.74 2.01
CA SER A 8 6.14 3.96 1.44
C SER A 8 6.13 4.63 0.07
N SER A 9 7.23 5.21 -0.42
CA SER A 9 7.32 5.67 -1.81
C SER A 9 7.20 4.52 -2.82
N THR A 10 7.42 3.27 -2.40
CA THR A 10 7.12 2.06 -3.20
C THR A 10 5.67 2.02 -3.69
N LYS A 11 4.74 2.57 -2.90
CA LYS A 11 3.30 2.53 -3.21
C LYS A 11 2.96 3.25 -4.51
N ALA A 12 3.63 4.36 -4.81
CA ALA A 12 3.40 5.10 -6.05
C ALA A 12 3.80 4.27 -7.28
N VAL A 13 4.90 3.51 -7.18
CA VAL A 13 5.34 2.57 -8.23
C VAL A 13 4.31 1.46 -8.44
N LEU A 14 3.74 0.92 -7.37
CA LEU A 14 2.60 0.00 -7.46
C LEU A 14 1.38 0.65 -8.12
N GLY A 15 1.08 1.93 -7.82
CA GLY A 15 -0.01 2.65 -8.47
C GLY A 15 0.12 2.64 -9.99
N VAL A 16 1.32 2.93 -10.50
CA VAL A 16 1.63 2.85 -11.94
C VAL A 16 1.44 1.43 -12.46
N ALA A 17 2.01 0.42 -11.78
CA ALA A 17 1.84 -0.98 -12.17
C ALA A 17 0.36 -1.42 -12.22
N ALA A 18 -0.44 -0.97 -11.26
CA ALA A 18 -1.87 -1.23 -11.25
C ALA A 18 -2.59 -0.53 -12.41
N MET A 19 -2.19 0.68 -12.78
CA MET A 19 -2.75 1.37 -13.93
C MET A 19 -2.39 0.70 -15.25
N ILE A 20 -1.16 0.17 -15.41
CA ILE A 20 -0.79 -0.62 -16.60
C ILE A 20 -1.76 -1.79 -16.76
N ALA A 21 -1.97 -2.60 -15.71
CA ALA A 21 -2.89 -3.73 -15.77
C ALA A 21 -4.37 -3.32 -15.95
N VAL A 22 -4.77 -2.12 -15.53
CA VAL A 22 -6.11 -1.56 -15.80
C VAL A 22 -6.26 -1.11 -17.25
N GLU A 23 -5.27 -0.43 -17.82
CA GLU A 23 -5.25 -0.02 -19.24
C GLU A 23 -5.34 -1.22 -20.19
N GLU A 24 -4.64 -2.30 -19.85
CA GLU A 24 -4.65 -3.55 -20.62
C GLU A 24 -5.93 -4.37 -20.45
N GLY A 25 -6.88 -3.90 -19.62
CA GLY A 25 -8.15 -4.58 -19.38
C GLY A 25 -8.04 -5.88 -18.57
N LEU A 26 -6.89 -6.11 -17.90
CA LEU A 26 -6.63 -7.32 -17.11
C LEU A 26 -7.34 -7.28 -15.75
N MET A 27 -7.58 -6.08 -15.23
CA MET A 27 -8.37 -5.87 -14.01
C MET A 27 -9.08 -4.51 -14.02
N SER A 28 -10.11 -4.39 -13.20
CA SER A 28 -10.81 -3.13 -12.93
C SER A 28 -10.61 -2.70 -11.48
N PRO A 29 -10.46 -1.40 -11.18
CA PRO A 29 -10.51 -0.92 -9.79
C PRO A 29 -11.79 -1.37 -9.06
N ASN A 30 -12.90 -1.56 -9.76
CA ASN A 30 -14.16 -1.98 -9.15
C ASN A 30 -14.26 -3.51 -8.95
N ASP A 31 -13.32 -4.28 -9.48
CA ASP A 31 -13.35 -5.74 -9.28
C ASP A 31 -13.22 -6.08 -7.79
N PRO A 32 -14.06 -7.00 -7.28
CA PRO A 32 -13.86 -7.54 -5.95
C PRO A 32 -12.57 -8.35 -5.91
N VAL A 33 -11.80 -8.23 -4.83
CA VAL A 33 -10.54 -8.98 -4.64
C VAL A 33 -10.80 -10.49 -4.75
N SER A 34 -11.95 -10.95 -4.27
CA SER A 34 -12.37 -12.36 -4.32
C SER A 34 -12.52 -12.92 -5.74
N LYS A 35 -12.64 -12.07 -6.77
CA LYS A 35 -12.58 -12.50 -8.18
C LYS A 35 -11.23 -13.16 -8.51
N TYR A 36 -10.16 -12.70 -7.88
CA TYR A 36 -8.78 -13.14 -8.14
C TYR A 36 -8.22 -14.01 -7.01
N ILE A 37 -8.64 -13.76 -5.76
CA ILE A 37 -8.14 -14.43 -4.57
C ILE A 37 -9.35 -14.86 -3.72
N PRO A 38 -9.93 -16.05 -3.96
CA PRO A 38 -11.21 -16.49 -3.40
C PRO A 38 -11.31 -16.42 -1.87
N GLU A 39 -10.19 -16.52 -1.15
CA GLU A 39 -10.11 -16.41 0.31
C GLU A 39 -10.63 -15.07 0.85
N PHE A 40 -10.76 -14.04 0.00
CA PHE A 40 -11.32 -12.74 0.34
C PHE A 40 -12.86 -12.67 0.20
N ALA A 41 -13.55 -13.75 -0.17
CA ALA A 41 -15.00 -13.73 -0.40
C ALA A 41 -15.81 -13.45 0.89
N ASP A 42 -15.41 -14.05 2.01
CA ASP A 42 -16.18 -14.07 3.26
C ASP A 42 -15.63 -13.16 4.36
N MET A 43 -14.89 -12.11 3.97
CA MET A 43 -14.28 -11.20 4.92
C MET A 43 -15.30 -10.64 5.92
N LYS A 44 -14.83 -10.41 7.15
CA LYS A 44 -15.63 -9.88 8.26
C LYS A 44 -15.03 -8.59 8.78
N VAL A 45 -15.87 -7.74 9.37
CA VAL A 45 -15.46 -6.53 10.11
C VAL A 45 -15.55 -6.82 11.60
N ALA A 46 -14.55 -6.42 12.38
CA ALA A 46 -14.63 -6.47 13.84
C ALA A 46 -15.35 -5.22 14.37
N VAL A 47 -16.43 -5.43 15.12
CA VAL A 47 -17.21 -4.35 15.75
C VAL A 47 -17.29 -4.56 17.27
N PRO A 48 -17.24 -3.48 18.08
CA PRO A 48 -17.36 -3.59 19.53
C PRO A 48 -18.76 -4.07 19.93
N VAL A 49 -18.84 -4.92 20.96
CA VAL A 49 -20.09 -5.30 21.63
C VAL A 49 -20.46 -4.19 22.62
N GLY A 50 -21.61 -3.57 22.45
CA GLY A 50 -22.13 -2.54 23.35
C GLY A 50 -23.56 -2.86 23.81
N PRO A 51 -24.04 -2.29 24.93
CA PRO A 51 -25.42 -2.47 25.35
C PRO A 51 -26.33 -1.76 24.34
N ALA A 52 -27.23 -2.55 23.71
CA ALA A 52 -28.13 -2.25 22.59
C ALA A 52 -27.59 -2.57 21.18
N ASP A 53 -27.90 -3.78 20.71
CA ASP A 53 -27.96 -4.15 19.29
C ASP A 53 -29.05 -3.34 18.56
N GLY A 54 -28.80 -2.04 18.36
CA GLY A 54 -29.71 -1.14 17.67
C GLY A 54 -28.99 0.12 17.23
N LYS A 55 -28.54 0.12 15.96
CA LYS A 55 -27.71 1.13 15.26
C LYS A 55 -26.22 1.05 15.57
N VAL A 56 -25.49 0.46 14.61
CA VAL A 56 -24.03 0.50 14.50
C VAL A 56 -23.56 1.95 14.51
N LYS A 57 -23.18 2.46 15.67
CA LYS A 57 -22.43 3.71 15.75
C LYS A 57 -20.97 3.36 15.49
N SER A 58 -20.46 3.84 14.36
CA SER A 58 -19.02 3.82 14.03
C SER A 58 -18.20 4.15 15.27
N ALA A 59 -17.21 3.30 15.54
CA ALA A 59 -16.44 3.34 16.77
C ALA A 59 -15.93 4.76 17.06
N SER A 60 -16.43 5.29 18.17
CA SER A 60 -16.10 6.57 18.78
C SER A 60 -14.60 6.91 18.76
N LYS A 61 -14.26 8.05 18.13
CA LYS A 61 -13.18 9.04 18.41
C LYS A 61 -11.94 8.60 19.20
N ALA A 62 -11.40 7.40 19.01
CA ALA A 62 -10.15 6.99 19.64
C ALA A 62 -8.96 7.46 18.79
N LYS A 63 -8.27 8.52 19.25
CA LYS A 63 -6.97 8.94 18.69
C LYS A 63 -6.03 7.72 18.59
N PRO A 64 -5.37 7.47 17.44
CA PRO A 64 -4.34 6.44 17.34
C PRO A 64 -3.12 6.94 18.11
N LYS A 65 -3.04 6.59 19.39
CA LYS A 65 -1.80 6.73 20.15
C LYS A 65 -0.98 5.45 19.97
N SER A 66 0.19 5.65 19.36
CA SER A 66 1.34 4.75 19.36
C SER A 66 1.49 3.95 20.66
N LYS A 67 1.67 2.63 20.52
CA LYS A 67 2.24 1.70 21.52
C LYS A 67 1.76 1.91 22.95
N SER A 68 0.52 1.56 23.22
CA SER A 68 0.07 1.25 24.60
C SER A 68 0.15 -0.26 24.77
N LYS A 69 1.20 -0.76 25.43
CA LYS A 69 1.19 -2.13 26.00
C LYS A 69 0.04 -2.18 27.01
N GLY A 70 -0.88 -3.13 26.87
CA GLY A 70 -1.82 -3.50 27.93
C GLY A 70 -3.19 -2.82 27.96
N LYS A 71 -3.68 -2.19 26.87
CA LYS A 71 -5.13 -1.91 26.82
C LYS A 71 -5.87 -3.18 26.40
N GLU A 72 -6.71 -3.68 27.30
CA GLU A 72 -7.64 -4.76 27.07
C GLU A 72 -8.41 -4.52 25.76
N ILE A 73 -8.44 -5.53 24.89
CA ILE A 73 -9.18 -5.45 23.63
C ILE A 73 -10.67 -5.47 24.01
N PRO A 74 -11.47 -4.47 23.60
CA PRO A 74 -12.90 -4.47 23.90
C PRO A 74 -13.58 -5.77 23.44
N ALA A 75 -14.60 -6.20 24.18
CA ALA A 75 -15.50 -7.26 23.71
C ALA A 75 -15.98 -6.91 22.29
N HIS A 76 -15.93 -7.87 21.38
CA HIS A 76 -16.19 -7.64 19.97
C HIS A 76 -16.93 -8.82 19.36
N ARG A 77 -17.56 -8.56 18.21
CA ARG A 77 -18.15 -9.57 17.33
C ARG A 77 -17.70 -9.32 15.90
N LEU A 78 -17.76 -10.37 15.08
CA LEU A 78 -17.48 -10.28 13.65
C LEU A 78 -18.79 -10.16 12.89
N VAL A 79 -18.87 -9.20 11.97
CA VAL A 79 -20.01 -9.05 11.04
C VAL A 79 -19.54 -9.23 9.61
N PRO A 80 -20.38 -9.77 8.71
CA PRO A 80 -20.07 -9.78 7.28
C PRO A 80 -19.77 -8.37 6.74
N VAL A 81 -18.96 -8.30 5.68
CA VAL A 81 -18.86 -7.07 4.90
C VAL A 81 -20.18 -6.78 4.18
N ASP A 82 -20.58 -5.51 4.12
CA ASP A 82 -21.79 -5.08 3.40
C ASP A 82 -21.56 -5.11 1.88
N THR A 83 -20.31 -4.84 1.47
CA THR A 83 -19.83 -4.91 0.10
C THR A 83 -18.45 -5.57 0.07
N PRO A 84 -18.12 -6.41 -0.93
CA PRO A 84 -16.79 -6.99 -1.06
C PRO A 84 -15.67 -5.94 -1.06
N VAL A 85 -14.48 -6.31 -0.57
CA VAL A 85 -13.28 -5.49 -0.75
C VAL A 85 -12.94 -5.46 -2.24
N THR A 86 -12.72 -4.26 -2.79
CA THR A 86 -12.36 -4.06 -4.20
C THR A 86 -10.92 -3.59 -4.33
N ILE A 87 -10.37 -3.65 -5.54
CA ILE A 87 -9.04 -3.11 -5.85
C ILE A 87 -8.98 -1.59 -5.56
N HIS A 88 -10.05 -0.85 -5.86
CA HIS A 88 -10.23 0.56 -5.53
C HIS A 88 -10.11 0.80 -4.02
N HIS A 89 -10.74 -0.05 -3.20
CA HIS A 89 -10.65 0.05 -1.75
C HIS A 89 -9.22 -0.11 -1.24
N LEU A 90 -8.43 -1.00 -1.86
CA LEU A 90 -7.03 -1.20 -1.51
C LEU A 90 -6.17 0.00 -1.94
N LEU A 91 -6.29 0.43 -3.20
CA LEU A 91 -5.50 1.53 -3.78
C LEU A 91 -5.74 2.89 -3.09
N THR A 92 -6.91 3.09 -2.48
CA THR A 92 -7.29 4.34 -1.80
C THR A 92 -7.17 4.30 -0.28
N HIS A 93 -6.75 3.15 0.29
CA HIS A 93 -6.74 2.90 1.74
C HIS A 93 -8.13 3.03 2.40
N THR A 94 -9.16 2.50 1.73
CA THR A 94 -10.56 2.48 2.21
C THR A 94 -11.10 1.06 2.43
N SER A 95 -10.25 0.03 2.37
CA SER A 95 -10.66 -1.36 2.58
C SER A 95 -10.89 -1.76 4.05
N GLY A 96 -10.31 -1.03 5.00
CA GLY A 96 -10.29 -1.42 6.42
C GLY A 96 -9.28 -2.52 6.76
N LEU A 97 -8.53 -3.06 5.79
CA LEU A 97 -7.56 -4.12 6.03
C LEU A 97 -6.32 -3.57 6.76
N ARG A 98 -6.06 -4.05 7.98
CA ARG A 98 -4.85 -3.72 8.77
C ARG A 98 -4.54 -2.22 8.84
N SER A 99 -5.54 -1.40 9.17
CA SER A 99 -5.45 0.06 9.21
C SER A 99 -5.34 0.63 10.64
N GLY A 100 -5.12 -0.24 11.64
CA GLY A 100 -4.87 0.13 13.04
C GLY A 100 -6.11 0.22 13.93
N GLY A 101 -7.28 -0.20 13.43
CA GLY A 101 -8.53 -0.26 14.16
C GLY A 101 -8.71 -1.52 15.02
N LEU A 102 -9.96 -1.91 15.27
CA LEU A 102 -10.30 -3.08 16.09
C LEU A 102 -9.94 -4.39 15.39
N GLY A 103 -10.22 -4.52 14.09
CA GLY A 103 -9.88 -5.69 13.29
C GLY A 103 -8.40 -6.01 13.33
N SER A 104 -7.56 -4.98 13.18
CA SER A 104 -6.11 -5.07 13.33
C SER A 104 -5.63 -5.53 14.71
N LYS A 105 -6.43 -5.32 15.77
CA LYS A 105 -6.07 -5.74 17.14
C LYS A 105 -6.43 -7.18 17.44
N VAL A 106 -7.48 -7.69 16.79
CA VAL A 106 -7.96 -9.07 16.94
C VAL A 106 -7.43 -9.99 15.83
N ASP A 107 -6.65 -9.43 14.92
CA ASP A 107 -5.95 -10.14 13.86
C ASP A 107 -4.98 -11.17 14.45
N GLN A 108 -5.08 -12.41 13.96
CA GLN A 108 -4.25 -13.56 14.36
C GLN A 108 -3.34 -14.04 13.22
N VAL A 109 -3.39 -13.41 12.05
CA VAL A 109 -2.53 -13.79 10.93
C VAL A 109 -1.14 -13.22 11.19
N GLU A 110 -0.16 -14.09 11.35
CA GLU A 110 1.23 -13.66 11.54
C GLU A 110 1.74 -12.83 10.35
N PRO A 111 2.67 -11.88 10.54
CA PRO A 111 3.29 -11.16 9.45
C PRO A 111 4.03 -12.09 8.47
N ALA A 112 4.11 -11.67 7.21
CA ALA A 112 4.88 -12.40 6.19
C ALA A 112 6.34 -12.56 6.62
N THR A 113 6.90 -13.76 6.40
CA THR A 113 8.33 -13.98 6.56
C THR A 113 9.07 -13.60 5.27
N ALA A 114 10.38 -13.38 5.37
CA ALA A 114 11.20 -13.04 4.21
C ALA A 114 11.33 -14.18 3.20
N ASP A 115 11.00 -15.43 3.56
CA ASP A 115 11.12 -16.58 2.66
C ASP A 115 9.80 -16.93 1.97
N GLN A 116 8.69 -16.28 2.36
CA GLN A 116 7.40 -16.46 1.72
C GLN A 116 7.31 -15.67 0.40
N THR A 117 6.52 -16.16 -0.54
CA THR A 117 6.10 -15.40 -1.71
C THR A 117 4.80 -14.62 -1.44
N LEU A 118 4.43 -13.68 -2.31
CA LEU A 118 3.11 -13.06 -2.29
C LEU A 118 2.01 -14.12 -2.42
N ALA A 119 2.19 -15.11 -3.30
CA ALA A 119 1.25 -16.21 -3.51
C ALA A 119 1.01 -17.05 -2.24
N GLU A 120 2.04 -17.30 -1.44
CA GLU A 120 1.94 -18.11 -0.22
C GLU A 120 1.32 -17.34 0.95
N TYR A 121 1.48 -16.02 0.99
CA TYR A 121 1.09 -15.20 2.13
C TYR A 121 -0.25 -14.50 1.95
N ILE A 122 -0.49 -13.90 0.79
CA ILE A 122 -1.67 -13.03 0.57
C ILE A 122 -3.01 -13.75 0.79
N PRO A 123 -3.22 -15.02 0.37
CA PRO A 123 -4.46 -15.74 0.66
C PRO A 123 -4.82 -15.80 2.15
N LYS A 124 -3.81 -15.82 3.04
CA LYS A 124 -4.03 -15.86 4.50
C LYS A 124 -4.73 -14.60 5.01
N LEU A 125 -4.58 -13.47 4.30
CA LEU A 125 -5.17 -12.20 4.69
C LEU A 125 -6.70 -12.19 4.57
N GLY A 126 -7.31 -13.13 3.85
CA GLY A 126 -8.77 -13.30 3.82
C GLY A 126 -9.38 -13.59 5.20
N LYS A 127 -8.56 -14.09 6.14
CA LYS A 127 -8.95 -14.36 7.53
C LYS A 127 -8.85 -13.14 8.45
N VAL A 128 -8.25 -12.04 7.99
CA VAL A 128 -8.03 -10.85 8.81
C VAL A 128 -9.33 -10.07 8.96
N PRO A 129 -9.83 -9.85 10.18
CA PRO A 129 -10.98 -8.97 10.38
C PRO A 129 -10.63 -7.53 9.97
N LEU A 130 -11.52 -6.91 9.20
CA LEU A 130 -11.40 -5.52 8.79
C LEU A 130 -11.70 -4.58 9.97
N ASP A 131 -11.09 -3.40 9.93
CA ASP A 131 -11.27 -2.35 10.93
C ASP A 131 -12.59 -1.58 10.80
N PHE A 132 -13.15 -1.55 9.58
CA PHE A 132 -14.40 -0.89 9.23
C PHE A 132 -14.91 -1.47 7.91
N GLN A 133 -16.18 -1.20 7.60
CA GLN A 133 -16.79 -1.62 6.33
C GLN A 133 -16.06 -0.99 5.14
N PRO A 134 -15.72 -1.75 4.08
CA PRO A 134 -15.05 -1.21 2.89
C PRO A 134 -15.77 0.03 2.33
N GLY A 135 -15.01 1.05 1.93
CA GLY A 135 -15.51 2.30 1.36
C GLY A 135 -16.10 3.30 2.38
N THR A 136 -16.37 2.89 3.63
CA THR A 136 -17.02 3.78 4.61
C THR A 136 -16.07 4.75 5.31
N GLN A 137 -14.78 4.43 5.36
CA GLN A 137 -13.74 5.23 6.00
C GLN A 137 -12.41 5.08 5.26
N ARG A 138 -11.52 6.05 5.46
CA ARG A 138 -10.15 6.00 4.95
C ARG A 138 -9.18 5.97 6.11
N ALA A 139 -8.35 4.94 6.16
CA ALA A 139 -7.28 4.82 7.13
C ALA A 139 -6.10 4.10 6.49
N TYR A 140 -4.90 4.64 6.68
CA TYR A 140 -3.70 4.14 6.03
C TYR A 140 -3.40 2.70 6.46
N SER A 141 -3.41 1.77 5.50
CA SER A 141 -2.92 0.41 5.65
C SER A 141 -1.42 0.40 5.29
N PRO A 142 -0.51 0.23 6.26
CA PRO A 142 0.90 0.51 6.04
C PRO A 142 1.60 -0.53 5.17
N ILE A 143 1.10 -1.77 5.13
CA ILE A 143 1.79 -2.90 4.47
C ILE A 143 0.81 -3.68 3.57
N THR A 144 -0.03 -4.52 4.14
CA THR A 144 -0.58 -5.66 3.40
C THR A 144 -1.67 -5.33 2.39
N GLY A 145 -2.43 -4.24 2.54
CA GLY A 145 -3.51 -3.90 1.60
C GLY A 145 -3.04 -3.75 0.16
N LEU A 146 -1.86 -3.15 -0.04
CA LEU A 146 -1.32 -2.94 -1.38
C LEU A 146 -0.53 -4.14 -1.91
N ASP A 147 0.01 -4.99 -1.03
CA ASP A 147 0.62 -6.26 -1.44
C ASP A 147 -0.45 -7.23 -2.02
N VAL A 148 -1.72 -7.09 -1.64
CA VAL A 148 -2.83 -7.81 -2.29
C VAL A 148 -2.97 -7.41 -3.76
N VAL A 149 -2.86 -6.11 -4.07
CA VAL A 149 -2.91 -5.63 -5.46
C VAL A 149 -1.72 -6.16 -6.26
N ALA A 150 -0.53 -6.18 -5.66
CA ALA A 150 0.64 -6.78 -6.28
C ALA A 150 0.43 -8.26 -6.61
N ARG A 151 -0.20 -9.02 -5.71
CA ARG A 151 -0.55 -10.42 -5.99
C ARG A 151 -1.58 -10.57 -7.10
N ILE A 152 -2.55 -9.67 -7.19
CA ILE A 152 -3.52 -9.66 -8.30
C ILE A 152 -2.79 -9.42 -9.63
N ILE A 153 -1.83 -8.48 -9.66
CA ILE A 153 -0.98 -8.25 -10.85
C ILE A 153 -0.27 -9.55 -11.25
N GLU A 154 0.36 -10.27 -10.30
CA GLU A 154 1.00 -11.56 -10.61
C GLU A 154 0.05 -12.59 -11.22
N ILE A 155 -1.20 -12.61 -10.78
CA ILE A 155 -2.22 -13.54 -11.27
C ILE A 155 -2.65 -13.17 -12.69
N VAL A 156 -2.95 -11.89 -12.95
CA VAL A 156 -3.53 -11.48 -14.24
C VAL A 156 -2.49 -11.33 -15.35
N THR A 157 -1.21 -11.19 -14.99
CA THR A 157 -0.10 -11.10 -15.96
C THR A 157 0.74 -12.37 -16.03
N GLU A 158 0.45 -13.38 -15.19
CA GLU A 158 1.24 -14.60 -15.04
C GLU A 158 2.75 -14.36 -14.82
N THR A 159 3.11 -13.19 -14.25
CA THR A 159 4.49 -12.71 -14.12
C THR A 159 4.77 -12.35 -12.67
N PRO A 160 5.90 -12.77 -12.07
CA PRO A 160 6.29 -12.34 -10.73
C PRO A 160 6.34 -10.80 -10.61
N PHE A 161 5.89 -10.25 -9.48
CA PHE A 161 5.69 -8.79 -9.36
C PHE A 161 7.00 -7.99 -9.54
N ASN A 162 8.13 -8.54 -9.10
CA ASN A 162 9.44 -7.93 -9.32
C ASN A 162 9.85 -7.89 -10.79
N GLU A 163 9.53 -8.93 -11.55
CA GLU A 163 9.83 -9.02 -12.98
C GLU A 163 8.91 -8.10 -13.78
N PHE A 164 7.63 -8.07 -13.44
CA PHE A 164 6.68 -7.11 -14.02
C PHE A 164 7.15 -5.66 -13.83
N LEU A 165 7.55 -5.27 -12.62
CA LEU A 165 8.09 -3.93 -12.39
C LEU A 165 9.39 -3.68 -13.16
N GLN A 166 10.29 -4.67 -13.23
CA GLN A 166 11.53 -4.53 -13.98
C GLN A 166 11.26 -4.26 -15.46
N GLU A 167 10.42 -5.07 -16.08
CA GLU A 167 10.13 -5.00 -17.51
C GLU A 167 9.26 -3.79 -17.88
N ARG A 168 8.20 -3.55 -17.12
CA ARG A 168 7.13 -2.63 -17.50
C ARG A 168 7.32 -1.22 -16.94
N VAL A 169 8.15 -1.05 -15.90
CA VAL A 169 8.38 0.24 -15.25
C VAL A 169 9.86 0.61 -15.22
N PHE A 170 10.75 -0.25 -14.73
CA PHE A 170 12.14 0.16 -14.49
C PHE A 170 12.95 0.25 -15.78
N ASN A 171 12.86 -0.72 -16.67
CA ASN A 171 13.59 -0.70 -17.95
C ASN A 171 13.18 0.48 -18.84
N PRO A 172 11.87 0.78 -19.06
CA PRO A 172 11.45 1.92 -19.88
C PRO A 172 11.85 3.28 -19.29
N LEU A 173 12.02 3.34 -17.96
CA LEU A 173 12.37 4.57 -17.23
C LEU A 173 13.86 4.67 -16.90
N GLU A 174 14.67 3.73 -17.38
CA GLU A 174 16.11 3.66 -17.07
C GLU A 174 16.41 3.67 -15.56
N MET A 175 15.54 3.07 -14.76
CA MET A 175 15.69 2.94 -13.30
C MET A 175 16.67 1.80 -12.94
N ASN A 176 17.93 1.98 -13.36
CA ASN A 176 18.99 0.96 -13.31
C ASN A 176 19.58 0.69 -11.90
N ASN A 177 19.10 1.39 -10.87
CA ASN A 177 19.50 1.28 -9.48
C ASN A 177 18.31 1.07 -8.53
N THR A 178 17.19 0.59 -9.06
CA THR A 178 15.97 0.30 -8.30
C THR A 178 15.79 -1.20 -8.10
N TYR A 179 15.64 -1.61 -6.83
CA TYR A 179 15.63 -3.03 -6.45
C TYR A 179 14.74 -3.30 -5.27
N PHE A 180 14.10 -4.48 -5.24
CA PHE A 180 13.62 -5.03 -3.97
C PHE A 180 14.80 -5.45 -3.09
N ARG A 181 15.78 -6.13 -3.68
CA ARG A 181 17.02 -6.57 -3.03
C ARG A 181 18.22 -6.03 -3.80
N VAL A 182 18.97 -5.14 -3.17
CA VAL A 182 20.16 -4.54 -3.80
C VAL A 182 21.19 -5.63 -4.13
N PRO A 183 21.71 -5.70 -5.36
CA PRO A 183 22.74 -6.67 -5.75
C PRO A 183 24.00 -6.59 -4.89
N GLY A 184 24.74 -7.70 -4.79
CA GLY A 184 25.90 -7.84 -3.91
C GLY A 184 26.98 -6.78 -4.17
N GLU A 185 27.29 -6.56 -5.44
CA GLU A 185 28.25 -5.59 -5.96
C GLU A 185 27.81 -4.12 -5.74
N LYS A 186 26.52 -3.87 -5.49
CA LYS A 186 25.97 -2.54 -5.18
C LYS A 186 25.69 -2.35 -3.68
N GLN A 187 25.96 -3.32 -2.81
CA GLN A 187 25.70 -3.21 -1.36
C GLN A 187 26.41 -2.02 -0.71
N SER A 188 27.62 -1.68 -1.18
CA SER A 188 28.37 -0.51 -0.68
C SER A 188 27.68 0.83 -0.98
N LYS A 189 26.75 0.88 -1.93
CA LYS A 189 25.97 2.06 -2.29
C LYS A 189 24.71 2.21 -1.42
N LEU A 190 24.30 1.18 -0.67
CA LEU A 190 23.10 1.22 0.15
C LEU A 190 23.31 2.08 1.40
N VAL A 191 22.55 3.16 1.50
CA VAL A 191 22.64 4.12 2.60
C VAL A 191 22.14 3.50 3.90
N VAL A 192 23.01 3.49 4.89
CA VAL A 192 22.69 3.01 6.25
C VAL A 192 22.08 4.15 7.04
N ILE A 193 20.80 4.03 7.38
CA ILE A 193 20.13 4.97 8.30
C ILE A 193 20.67 4.71 9.71
N THR A 194 21.63 5.52 10.14
CA THR A 194 22.05 5.56 11.53
C THR A 194 21.00 6.33 12.34
N SER A 195 20.70 5.86 13.55
CA SER A 195 19.51 6.31 14.31
C SER A 195 19.64 7.72 14.94
N SER A 196 20.23 8.69 14.25
CA SER A 196 20.42 10.04 14.77
C SER A 196 20.23 11.11 13.68
N ILE A 197 19.03 11.67 13.60
CA ILE A 197 18.79 13.00 12.99
C ILE A 197 19.04 14.12 14.04
N LYS A 198 19.36 13.78 15.30
CA LYS A 198 19.52 14.73 16.43
C LYS A 198 20.87 14.65 17.17
N GLY A 199 21.97 14.42 16.45
CA GLY A 199 23.33 14.62 16.97
C GLY A 199 23.74 13.85 18.24
N LYS A 200 23.05 12.77 18.62
CA LYS A 200 23.44 11.93 19.77
C LYS A 200 23.67 10.50 19.30
N THR A 201 24.93 10.19 19.02
CA THR A 201 25.38 8.87 18.58
C THR A 201 25.89 8.07 19.77
N ASN A 202 25.16 7.04 20.18
CA ASN A 202 25.71 5.94 20.99
C ASN A 202 25.13 4.57 20.57
N LYS A 203 24.59 4.46 19.35
CA LYS A 203 24.08 3.19 18.82
C LYS A 203 24.87 2.81 17.58
N LYS A 204 25.41 1.59 17.57
CA LYS A 204 26.02 0.99 16.38
C LYS A 204 25.07 1.16 15.18
N PRO A 205 25.58 1.51 13.98
CA PRO A 205 24.75 1.54 12.78
C PRO A 205 24.00 0.21 12.67
N LYS A 206 22.68 0.27 12.49
CA LYS A 206 21.91 -0.95 12.19
C LYS A 206 22.38 -1.46 10.83
N LYS A 207 22.47 -2.78 10.64
CA LYS A 207 22.67 -3.35 9.30
C LYS A 207 21.62 -2.77 8.36
N ALA A 208 22.01 -2.46 7.13
CA ALA A 208 21.06 -2.03 6.13
C ALA A 208 19.96 -3.11 5.98
N ILE A 209 18.71 -2.67 5.99
CA ILE A 209 17.57 -3.58 5.79
C ILE A 209 17.60 -3.98 4.32
N GLN A 210 18.02 -5.20 4.04
CA GLN A 210 17.83 -5.77 2.72
C GLN A 210 16.36 -6.13 2.52
N GLY A 211 15.88 -6.01 1.29
CA GLY A 211 14.61 -6.61 0.92
C GLY A 211 14.67 -8.14 0.96
N SER A 212 13.48 -8.72 1.07
CA SER A 212 13.30 -10.16 1.02
C SER A 212 13.74 -10.72 -0.35
N PRO A 213 14.28 -11.94 -0.40
CA PRO A 213 14.59 -12.63 -1.66
C PRO A 213 13.34 -13.14 -2.41
N ARG A 214 12.16 -13.21 -1.77
CA ARG A 214 10.96 -13.87 -2.32
C ARG A 214 9.66 -13.07 -2.12
N TYR A 215 9.57 -12.27 -1.06
CA TYR A 215 8.43 -11.42 -0.71
C TYR A 215 8.66 -9.99 -1.21
N PHE A 216 8.18 -9.69 -2.41
CA PHE A 216 8.33 -8.38 -3.05
C PHE A 216 7.18 -7.43 -2.66
N SER A 217 7.23 -6.90 -1.43
CA SER A 217 6.18 -6.01 -0.91
C SER A 217 6.03 -4.72 -1.73
N ALA A 218 4.87 -4.51 -2.32
CA ALA A 218 4.52 -3.27 -3.00
C ALA A 218 4.28 -2.08 -2.05
N SER A 219 4.19 -2.34 -0.75
CA SER A 219 3.98 -1.28 0.24
C SER A 219 5.24 -0.58 0.70
N ALA A 220 6.36 -1.29 0.77
CA ALA A 220 7.60 -0.74 1.32
C ALA A 220 8.87 -1.44 0.82
N GLY A 221 8.75 -2.24 -0.26
CA GLY A 221 9.73 -3.24 -0.69
C GLY A 221 10.92 -2.70 -1.46
N LEU A 222 10.85 -1.50 -2.06
CA LEU A 222 11.89 -1.01 -2.95
C LEU A 222 12.98 -0.18 -2.24
N SER A 223 14.16 -0.22 -2.84
CA SER A 223 15.26 0.70 -2.66
C SER A 223 15.62 1.28 -4.03
N SER A 224 15.99 2.56 -4.11
CA SER A 224 16.25 3.27 -5.37
C SER A 224 17.34 4.32 -5.20
N SER A 225 17.96 4.74 -6.29
CA SER A 225 18.73 5.99 -6.33
C SER A 225 17.78 7.21 -6.39
N ALA A 226 18.33 8.41 -6.18
CA ALA A 226 17.59 9.65 -6.41
C ALA A 226 17.32 9.89 -7.90
N GLU A 227 18.31 9.62 -8.76
CA GLU A 227 18.22 9.72 -10.22
C GLU A 227 17.08 8.86 -10.79
N ASP A 228 17.06 7.56 -10.46
CA ASP A 228 16.01 6.64 -10.89
C ASP A 228 14.61 7.12 -10.48
N TYR A 229 14.46 7.62 -9.25
CA TYR A 229 13.16 8.06 -8.76
C TYR A 229 12.73 9.38 -9.41
N LEU A 230 13.68 10.23 -9.82
CA LEU A 230 13.40 11.41 -10.64
C LEU A 230 12.90 11.01 -12.03
N HIS A 231 13.43 9.96 -12.65
CA HIS A 231 12.90 9.45 -13.93
C HIS A 231 11.44 9.00 -13.78
N PHE A 232 11.12 8.28 -12.71
CA PHE A 232 9.74 7.90 -12.38
C PHE A 232 8.83 9.11 -12.19
N GLN A 233 9.29 10.13 -11.47
CA GLN A 233 8.52 11.35 -11.26
C GLN A 233 8.36 12.16 -12.55
N GLN A 234 9.40 12.24 -13.38
CA GLN A 234 9.35 12.92 -14.67
C GLN A 234 8.33 12.24 -15.59
N MET A 235 8.27 10.91 -15.63
CA MET A 235 7.25 10.19 -16.39
C MET A 235 5.83 10.59 -16.00
N LEU A 236 5.56 10.78 -14.70
CA LEU A 236 4.24 11.21 -14.23
C LEU A 236 3.97 12.69 -14.53
N LEU A 237 4.99 13.54 -14.59
CA LEU A 237 4.86 14.95 -14.97
C LEU A 237 4.62 15.11 -16.48
N ASP A 238 5.15 14.21 -17.29
CA ASP A 238 5.01 14.17 -18.74
C ASP A 238 3.87 13.22 -19.19
N ASP A 239 2.77 13.19 -18.42
CA ASP A 239 1.52 12.47 -18.75
C ASP A 239 1.71 11.00 -19.17
N GLY A 240 2.63 10.31 -18.49
CA GLY A 240 2.84 8.87 -18.66
C GLY A 240 3.99 8.50 -19.58
N GLU A 241 4.77 9.47 -20.04
CA GLU A 241 5.86 9.29 -21.01
C GLU A 241 7.22 9.70 -20.44
N PHE A 242 8.29 8.99 -20.78
CA PHE A 242 9.65 9.35 -20.41
C PHE A 242 10.55 9.33 -21.64
N PHE A 243 10.98 10.51 -22.09
CA PHE A 243 11.82 10.69 -23.29
C PHE A 243 11.33 9.87 -24.51
N GLY A 244 10.05 10.02 -24.88
CA GLY A 244 9.47 9.29 -26.02
C GLY A 244 8.96 7.88 -25.71
N ARG A 245 9.25 7.33 -24.52
CA ARG A 245 8.80 5.99 -24.11
C ARG A 245 7.55 6.10 -23.25
N ARG A 246 6.42 5.64 -23.76
CA ARG A 246 5.15 5.62 -23.04
C ARG A 246 5.07 4.44 -22.07
N VAL A 247 4.79 4.73 -20.80
CA VAL A 247 4.53 3.75 -19.74
C VAL A 247 3.06 3.71 -19.35
N LEU A 248 2.40 4.88 -19.34
CA LEU A 248 0.97 5.02 -19.14
C LEU A 248 0.35 5.94 -20.19
N SER A 249 -0.94 5.77 -20.47
CA SER A 249 -1.74 6.78 -21.14
C SER A 249 -1.95 8.03 -20.27
N PRO A 250 -2.17 9.21 -20.87
CA PRO A 250 -2.54 10.40 -20.10
C PRO A 250 -3.84 10.20 -19.30
N GLU A 251 -4.78 9.42 -19.82
CA GLU A 251 -6.04 9.09 -19.15
C GLU A 251 -5.82 8.33 -17.85
N SER A 252 -4.89 7.38 -17.80
CA SER A 252 -4.61 6.66 -16.56
C SER A 252 -3.77 7.46 -15.58
N VAL A 253 -2.85 8.29 -16.06
CA VAL A 253 -2.18 9.25 -15.17
C VAL A 253 -3.22 10.15 -14.52
N LYS A 254 -4.19 10.67 -15.29
CA LYS A 254 -5.32 11.44 -14.77
C LYS A 254 -6.20 10.62 -13.83
N MET A 255 -6.52 9.36 -14.14
CA MET A 255 -7.31 8.50 -13.25
C MET A 255 -6.58 8.28 -11.91
N MET A 256 -5.31 7.89 -11.97
CA MET A 256 -4.45 7.67 -10.80
C MET A 256 -4.34 8.92 -9.93
N SER A 257 -4.25 10.10 -10.54
CA SER A 257 -4.09 11.39 -9.88
C SER A 257 -5.40 12.16 -9.62
N SER A 258 -6.56 11.55 -9.87
CA SER A 258 -7.86 12.13 -9.51
C SER A 258 -8.22 11.85 -8.05
N ASN A 259 -9.13 12.63 -7.45
CA ASN A 259 -9.59 12.39 -6.08
C ASN A 259 -10.54 11.19 -6.00
N GLN A 260 -9.97 10.00 -5.87
CA GLN A 260 -10.65 8.71 -5.80
C GLN A 260 -11.35 8.46 -4.45
N ALA A 261 -11.16 9.31 -3.42
CA ALA A 261 -11.78 9.11 -2.10
C ALA A 261 -12.48 10.38 -1.57
N ALA A 262 -13.03 11.21 -2.46
CA ALA A 262 -13.57 12.53 -2.12
C ALA A 262 -14.61 12.54 -0.99
N ASN A 263 -15.44 11.51 -0.91
CA ASN A 263 -16.57 11.43 0.03
C ASN A 263 -16.33 10.47 1.20
N VAL A 264 -15.09 10.02 1.40
CA VAL A 264 -14.76 9.03 2.43
C VAL A 264 -14.07 9.71 3.62
N PRO A 265 -14.65 9.67 4.83
CA PRO A 265 -14.08 10.32 6.00
C PRO A 265 -12.72 9.69 6.41
N ILE A 266 -11.75 10.53 6.73
CA ILE A 266 -10.41 10.09 7.18
C ILE A 266 -10.46 9.76 8.68
N TYR A 267 -10.06 8.54 9.02
CA TYR A 267 -9.96 8.05 10.39
C TYR A 267 -8.50 8.02 10.87
N GLY A 268 -8.29 8.39 12.13
CA GLY A 268 -7.01 8.28 12.83
C GLY A 268 -5.98 9.38 12.53
N LEU A 269 -5.71 9.67 11.25
CA LEU A 269 -4.83 10.77 10.84
C LEU A 269 -5.63 12.06 10.66
N LYS A 270 -5.01 13.21 10.94
CA LYS A 270 -5.61 14.51 10.59
C LYS A 270 -5.65 14.63 9.07
N ALA A 271 -6.84 14.87 8.51
CA ALA A 271 -6.98 15.28 7.12
C ALA A 271 -6.09 16.51 6.86
N ARG A 272 -5.22 16.42 5.84
CA ARG A 272 -4.52 17.61 5.34
C ARG A 272 -5.53 18.39 4.50
N LYS A 273 -5.73 19.66 4.84
CA LYS A 273 -6.59 20.55 4.04
C LYS A 273 -6.04 20.62 2.62
N GLY A 274 -6.91 20.76 1.62
CA GLY A 274 -6.48 20.88 0.22
C GLY A 274 -5.84 19.62 -0.38
N ILE A 275 -5.80 18.48 0.33
CA ILE A 275 -5.20 17.23 -0.17
C ILE A 275 -6.24 16.11 -0.22
N GLY A 276 -6.41 15.52 -1.40
CA GLY A 276 -7.23 14.34 -1.69
C GLY A 276 -6.43 13.04 -1.77
N ALA A 277 -7.10 11.97 -2.21
CA ALA A 277 -6.50 10.65 -2.40
C ALA A 277 -6.62 10.22 -3.84
N GLY A 278 -5.51 9.91 -4.50
CA GLY A 278 -5.52 9.16 -5.75
C GLY A 278 -5.31 7.68 -5.49
N TYR A 279 -5.02 6.94 -6.56
CA TYR A 279 -4.54 5.56 -6.44
C TYR A 279 -3.07 5.57 -6.02
N THR A 280 -2.83 5.31 -4.73
CA THR A 280 -1.51 5.30 -4.07
C THR A 280 -0.76 6.65 -4.03
N VAL A 281 -1.33 7.71 -4.59
CA VAL A 281 -0.78 9.07 -4.59
C VAL A 281 -1.64 10.04 -3.78
N SER A 282 -1.04 11.16 -3.37
CA SER A 282 -1.78 12.30 -2.84
C SER A 282 -2.12 13.26 -3.96
N VAL A 283 -3.30 13.87 -3.91
CA VAL A 283 -3.78 14.79 -4.95
C VAL A 283 -3.93 16.16 -4.34
N THR A 284 -3.32 17.19 -4.92
CA THR A 284 -3.55 18.57 -4.49
C THR A 284 -4.87 19.07 -5.08
N LEU A 285 -5.87 19.28 -4.21
CA LEU A 285 -7.20 19.79 -4.56
C LEU A 285 -7.24 21.32 -4.49
N ASP A 286 -6.55 21.90 -3.51
CA ASP A 286 -6.40 23.35 -3.36
C ASP A 286 -4.98 23.66 -2.89
N PRO A 287 -4.11 24.20 -3.77
CA PRO A 287 -2.73 24.49 -3.44
C PRO A 287 -2.56 25.62 -2.42
N LYS A 288 -3.58 26.45 -2.16
CA LYS A 288 -3.48 27.56 -1.18
C LYS A 288 -3.52 27.08 0.26
N VAL A 289 -4.11 25.91 0.51
CA VAL A 289 -4.36 25.38 1.86
C VAL A 289 -3.70 24.02 2.11
N ALA A 290 -3.04 23.47 1.09
CA ALA A 290 -2.25 22.23 1.11
C ALA A 290 -0.90 22.42 1.83
#